data_AF-A0A6C8GF45-F1
#
_entry.id   AF-A0A6C8GF45-F1
#
_cell.length_a   1.000
_cell.length_b   1.000
_cell.length_c   1.000
_cell.angle_alpha   90.00
_cell.angle_beta   90.00
_cell.angle_gamma   90.00
#
_symmetry.space_group_name_H-M   'P 1'
#
loop_
_entity.id
_entity.type
_entity.pdbx_description
1 polymer ?
#
loop_
_entity_poly.entity_id
_entity_poly.type
_entity_poly.pdbx_seq_one_letter_code
_entity_poly.pdbx_strand_id
1 'polypeptide(L)' 'MRIFYGDSDNDITAARDCGIRGIRILRAANSTYKPLPQAGAFGEEVIVNSEY' A
#
# COMPACT_ATOMS: atom_id res chain seq x y z
N MET A 1 18.25 -1.42 -5.97
CA MET A 1 16.81 -1.08 -6.00
C MET A 1 16.28 -1.26 -4.59
N ARG A 2 15.74 -0.22 -3.94
CA ARG A 2 15.06 -0.35 -2.64
C ARG A 2 13.55 -0.38 -2.90
N ILE A 3 12.84 -1.29 -2.24
CA ILE A 3 11.39 -1.49 -2.39
C ILE A 3 10.77 -1.44 -1.00
N PHE A 4 9.64 -0.76 -0.87
CA PHE A 4 8.89 -0.65 0.38
C PHE A 4 7.47 -1.19 0.15
N TYR A 5 7.01 -2.05 1.06
CA TYR A 5 5.69 -2.66 0.99
C TYR A 5 4.84 -2.16 2.17
N GLY A 6 3.62 -1.72 1.90
CA GLY A 6 2.71 -1.22 2.93
C GLY A 6 1.26 -1.24 2.49
N ASP A 7 0.35 -1.24 3.45
CA ASP A 7 -1.09 -1.28 3.19
C ASP A 7 -1.76 0.10 3.32
N SER A 8 -1.07 1.06 3.92
CA SER A 8 -1.60 2.38 4.24
C SER A 8 -1.12 3.43 3.26
N ASP A 9 -1.91 4.50 3.08
CA ASP A 9 -1.56 5.62 2.20
C ASP A 9 -0.23 6.28 2.61
N ASN A 10 0.04 6.35 3.92
CA ASN A 10 1.25 6.95 4.48
C ASN A 10 2.52 6.16 4.13
N ASP A 11 2.42 4.84 3.94
CA ASP A 11 3.54 3.99 3.52
C ASP A 11 3.97 4.32 2.08
N ILE A 12 2.98 4.57 1.22
CA ILE A 12 3.19 4.91 -0.18
C ILE A 12 3.74 6.32 -0.33
N THR A 13 3.24 7.29 0.43
CA THR A 13 3.77 8.66 0.40
C THR A 13 5.19 8.74 0.96
N ALA A 14 5.50 8.05 2.07
CA ALA A 14 6.85 8.01 2.63
C ALA A 14 7.86 7.36 1.66
N ALA A 15 7.45 6.30 0.95
CA ALA A 15 8.27 5.69 -0.10
C ALA A 15 8.54 6.67 -1.25
N ARG A 16 7.53 7.43 -1.70
CA ARG A 16 7.69 8.46 -2.75
C ARG A 16 8.63 9.58 -2.33
N ASP A 17 8.49 10.09 -1.11
CA ASP A 17 9.34 11.16 -0.58
C ASP A 17 10.81 10.72 -0.52
N CYS A 18 11.06 9.44 -0.27
CA CYS A 18 12.41 8.87 -0.27
C CYS A 18 12.92 8.43 -1.66
N GLY A 19 12.12 8.58 -2.73
CA GLY A 19 12.45 8.08 -4.06
C GLY A 19 12.53 6.55 -4.15
N ILE A 20 11.84 5.86 -3.26
CA ILE A 20 11.78 4.40 -3.14
C ILE A 20 10.51 3.91 -3.85
N ARG A 21 10.58 2.72 -4.47
CA ARG A 21 9.41 2.09 -5.07
C ARG A 21 8.48 1.58 -3.96
N GLY A 22 7.38 2.29 -3.72
CA GLY A 22 6.31 1.86 -2.83
C GLY A 22 5.34 0.92 -3.56
N ILE A 23 5.09 -0.25 -2.99
CA ILE A 23 4.15 -1.25 -3.50
C ILE A 23 3.06 -1.47 -2.45
N ARG A 24 1.80 -1.34 -2.86
CA ARG A 24 0.64 -1.47 -1.98
C ARG A 24 0.24 -2.93 -1.79
N ILE A 25 -0.02 -3.31 -0.55
CA ILE A 25 -0.65 -4.56 -0.15
C ILE A 25 -2.12 -4.27 0.19
N LEU A 26 -3.05 -5.10 -0.29
CA LEU A 26 -4.46 -5.06 0.08
C LEU A 26 -4.63 -5.38 1.58
N ARG A 27 -5.25 -4.46 2.32
CA ARG A 27 -5.65 -4.71 3.71
C ARG A 27 -6.75 -5.78 3.73
N ALA A 28 -6.56 -6.82 4.52
CA ALA A 28 -7.52 -7.92 4.66
C ALA A 28 -8.92 -7.41 5.02
N ALA A 29 -9.95 -7.94 4.36
CA ALA A 29 -11.35 -7.52 4.52
C ALA A 29 -11.90 -7.73 5.96
N ASN A 30 -11.25 -8.60 6.74
CA ASN A 30 -11.56 -8.85 8.15
C ASN A 30 -10.87 -7.87 9.12
N SER A 31 -10.13 -6.88 8.62
CA SER A 31 -9.47 -5.89 9.46
C SER A 31 -10.48 -5.04 10.24
N THR A 32 -10.17 -4.79 11.51
CA THR A 32 -10.92 -3.88 12.38
C THR A 32 -10.66 -2.40 12.05
N TYR A 33 -9.63 -2.10 11.24
CA TYR A 33 -9.25 -0.73 10.89
C TYR A 33 -9.97 -0.28 9.61
N LYS A 34 -11.12 0.39 9.83
CA LYS A 34 -12.00 0.92 8.79
C LYS A 34 -11.97 2.46 8.78
N PRO A 35 -12.18 3.11 7.62
CA PRO A 35 -12.48 2.53 6.31
C PRO A 35 -11.27 1.85 5.66
N LEU A 36 -11.51 0.89 4.76
CA LEU A 36 -10.45 0.27 3.98
C LEU A 36 -9.79 1.34 3.08
N PRO A 37 -8.45 1.38 3.00
CA PRO A 37 -7.74 2.33 2.16
C PRO A 37 -8.03 2.06 0.68
N GLN A 38 -8.09 3.11 -0.14
CA GLN A 38 -8.23 2.97 -1.59
C GLN A 38 -6.89 2.56 -2.22
N ALA A 39 -6.66 1.24 -2.29
CA ALA A 39 -5.52 0.69 -3.02
C ALA A 39 -5.52 1.21 -4.48
N GLY A 40 -4.39 1.75 -4.94
CA GLY A 40 -4.25 2.39 -6.25
C GLY A 40 -4.51 3.91 -6.29
N ALA A 41 -4.93 4.55 -5.19
CA ALA A 41 -5.29 5.97 -5.17
C ALA A 41 -4.18 6.92 -5.62
N PHE A 42 -2.91 6.55 -5.47
CA PHE A 42 -1.80 7.39 -5.90
C PHE A 42 -1.21 6.95 -7.25
N GLY A 43 -1.69 5.86 -7.86
CA GLY A 43 -1.13 5.26 -9.08
C GLY A 43 0.08 4.35 -8.82
N GLU A 44 0.24 3.88 -7.59
CA GLU A 44 1.26 2.87 -7.23
C GLU A 44 0.84 1.44 -7.60
N GLU A 45 1.83 0.55 -7.69
CA GLU A 45 1.58 -0.87 -7.98
C GLU A 45 0.94 -1.56 -6.77
N VAL A 46 -0.15 -2.28 -7.02
CA VAL A 46 -0.89 -3.04 -6.01
C VAL A 46 -0.66 -4.53 -6.26
N ILE A 47 -0.28 -5.28 -5.22
CA ILE A 47 -0.17 -6.73 -5.32
C ILE A 47 -1.58 -7.32 -5.29
N VAL A 48 -1.94 -8.04 -6.35
CA VAL A 48 -3.22 -8.77 -6.43
C VAL A 48 -3.23 -9.92 -5.41
N ASN A 49 -4.38 -10.16 -4.78
CA ASN A 49 -4.59 -11.24 -3.81
C ASN A 49 -3.69 -11.19 -2.57
N SER A 50 -3.16 -10.03 -2.18
CA SER A 50 -2.26 -9.91 -1.03
C SER A 50 -3.00 -9.74 0.31
N GLU A 51 -4.25 -10.18 0.38
CA GLU A 51 -5.14 -10.03 1.55
C GLU A 51 -5.18 -11.28 2.45
N TYR A 52 -4.35 -12.29 2.13
CA TYR A 52 -4.18 -13.56 2.87
C TYR A 52 -2.71 -13.93 3.07
#